data_AF-A0A3N5LL21-F1
#
_entry.id   AF-A0A3N5LL21-F1
#
_cell.length_a   1.000
_cell.length_b   1.000
_cell.length_c   1.000
_cell.angle_alpha   90.00
_cell.angle_beta   90.00
_cell.angle_gamma   90.00
#
_symmetry.space_group_name_H-M   'P 1'
#
loop_
_entity.id
_entity.type
_entity.pdbx_description
1 polymer ?
#
loop_
_entity_poly.entity_id
_entity_poly.type
_entity_poly.pdbx_seq_one_letter_code
_entity_poly.pdbx_strand_id
1 'polypeptide(L)'
;MYATYLAGVFRSVRFGIKEAHGRGMALQFNYLVDEGAIEHNRADGTFRVNLGKIKAATRQLTGEIMTIQAQGDYSRAKALLDRLAVIRPEMQQTLDKFGDLPVDIRPILLTANQLGGR
;
A
#
# COMPACT_ATOMS: atom_id res chain seq x y z
N MET A 1 3.10 -11.60 10.08
CA MET A 1 2.70 -10.18 10.01
C MET A 1 3.20 -9.50 8.73
N TYR A 2 4.50 -9.22 8.58
CA TYR A 2 5.00 -8.38 7.47
C TYR A 2 4.82 -8.95 6.06
N ALA A 3 4.97 -10.26 5.87
CA ALA A 3 4.75 -10.88 4.55
C ALA A 3 3.29 -10.70 4.08
N THR A 4 2.33 -10.92 4.97
CA THR A 4 0.90 -10.70 4.68
C THR A 4 0.59 -9.23 4.43
N TYR A 5 1.21 -8.31 5.18
CA TYR A 5 1.12 -6.88 4.92
C TYR A 5 1.63 -6.53 3.51
N LEU A 6 2.80 -7.03 3.12
CA LEU A 6 3.40 -6.81 1.79
C LEU A 6 2.47 -7.29 0.67
N ALA A 7 1.90 -8.50 0.80
CA ALA A 7 0.89 -8.96 -0.16
C ALA A 7 -0.35 -8.05 -0.18
N GLY A 8 -0.79 -7.59 1.01
CA GLY A 8 -1.93 -6.69 1.17
C GLY A 8 -1.73 -5.30 0.56
N VAL A 9 -0.49 -4.81 0.44
CA VAL A 9 -0.18 -3.55 -0.27
C VAL A 9 -0.68 -3.63 -1.71
N PHE A 10 -0.34 -4.70 -2.43
CA PHE A 10 -0.75 -4.87 -3.84
C PHE A 10 -2.27 -4.95 -3.99
N ARG A 11 -2.96 -5.59 -3.04
CA ARG A 11 -4.43 -5.57 -3.01
C ARG A 11 -4.98 -4.15 -2.88
N SER A 12 -4.49 -3.38 -1.91
CA SER A 12 -5.00 -2.03 -1.62
C SER A 12 -4.67 -1.03 -2.73
N VAL A 13 -3.48 -1.12 -3.34
CA VAL A 13 -3.10 -0.22 -4.44
C VAL A 13 -3.99 -0.40 -5.68
N ARG A 14 -4.54 -1.60 -5.90
CA ARG A 14 -5.50 -1.87 -6.99
C ARG A 14 -6.85 -1.16 -6.84
N PHE A 15 -7.15 -0.60 -5.66
CA PHE A 15 -8.28 0.33 -5.50
C PHE A 15 -8.04 1.67 -6.21
N GLY A 16 -6.78 1.98 -6.51
CA GLY A 16 -6.36 3.11 -7.33
C GLY A 16 -5.62 4.19 -6.54
N ILE A 17 -4.62 4.79 -7.18
CA ILE A 17 -3.78 5.86 -6.61
C ILE A 17 -4.50 7.20 -6.44
N LYS A 18 -5.79 7.28 -6.78
CA LYS A 18 -6.64 8.45 -6.51
C LYS A 18 -7.39 8.32 -5.18
N GLU A 19 -7.44 7.12 -4.60
CA GLU A 19 -8.11 6.84 -3.33
C GLU A 19 -7.10 6.91 -2.16
N ALA A 20 -7.56 7.32 -0.98
CA ALA A 20 -6.70 7.62 0.16
C ALA A 20 -5.89 6.41 0.65
N HIS A 21 -6.51 5.23 0.76
CA HIS A 21 -5.83 4.00 1.17
C HIS A 21 -4.84 3.54 0.10
N GLY A 22 -5.21 3.59 -1.18
CA GLY A 22 -4.30 3.28 -2.30
C GLY A 22 -3.04 4.15 -2.28
N ARG A 23 -3.20 5.47 -2.09
CA ARG A 23 -2.09 6.44 -1.95
C ARG A 23 -1.23 6.15 -0.73
N GLY A 24 -1.86 5.90 0.42
CA GLY A 24 -1.15 5.60 1.66
C GLY A 24 -0.34 4.31 1.57
N MET A 25 -0.83 3.30 0.86
CA MET A 25 -0.12 2.03 0.67
C MET A 25 1.04 2.14 -0.31
N ALA A 26 0.88 2.89 -1.41
CA ALA A 26 1.99 3.18 -2.31
C ALA A 26 3.12 3.94 -1.59
N LEU A 27 2.76 4.93 -0.76
CA LEU A 27 3.72 5.67 0.07
C LEU A 27 4.50 4.76 1.01
N GLN A 28 3.79 3.93 1.79
CA GLN A 28 4.44 3.01 2.73
C GLN A 28 5.36 2.03 2.01
N PHE A 29 4.90 1.45 0.90
CA PHE A 29 5.69 0.54 0.11
C PHE A 29 6.97 1.20 -0.41
N ASN A 30 6.85 2.37 -1.05
CA ASN A 30 8.00 3.06 -1.64
C ASN A 30 9.00 3.49 -0.56
N TYR A 31 8.53 3.96 0.61
CA TYR A 31 9.40 4.26 1.74
C TYR A 31 10.17 3.01 2.21
N LEU A 32 9.47 1.89 2.38
CA LEU A 32 10.07 0.64 2.83
C LEU A 32 11.03 0.04 1.78
N VAL A 33 10.81 0.29 0.49
CA VAL A 33 11.78 -0.04 -0.57
C VAL A 33 13.01 0.85 -0.47
N ASP A 34 12.85 2.17 -0.29
CA ASP A 34 13.95 3.13 -0.16
C ASP A 34 14.85 2.79 1.05
N GLU A 35 14.25 2.33 2.16
CA GLU A 35 14.98 1.86 3.37
C GLU A 35 15.58 0.44 3.22
N GLY A 36 15.31 -0.25 2.11
CA GLY A 36 15.70 -1.65 1.87
C GLY A 36 15.00 -2.65 2.79
N ALA A 37 13.87 -2.27 3.38
CA ALA A 37 13.00 -3.13 4.19
C ALA A 37 12.09 -4.04 3.32
N ILE A 38 11.79 -3.59 2.10
CA ILE A 38 11.20 -4.41 1.03
C ILE A 38 12.21 -4.47 -0.11
N GLU A 39 12.47 -5.67 -0.61
CA GLU A 39 13.47 -5.91 -1.64
C GLU A 39 12.79 -6.53 -2.88
N HIS A 40 13.06 -5.94 -4.05
CA HIS A 40 12.58 -6.44 -5.34
C HIS A 40 13.53 -7.52 -5.88
N ASN A 41 13.02 -8.72 -6.13
CA ASN A 41 13.74 -9.76 -6.83
C ASN A 41 13.60 -9.55 -8.35
N ARG A 42 14.67 -9.08 -8.99
CA ARG A 42 14.69 -8.81 -10.44
C ARG A 42 14.56 -10.06 -11.30
N ALA A 43 14.85 -11.26 -10.75
CA ALA A 43 14.81 -12.49 -11.53
C ALA A 43 13.37 -12.95 -11.85
N ASP A 44 12.44 -12.78 -10.90
CA ASP A 44 11.05 -13.25 -11.03
C ASP A 44 10.00 -12.12 -10.87
N GLY A 45 10.45 -10.90 -10.51
CA GLY A 45 9.59 -9.75 -10.27
C GLY A 45 8.78 -9.83 -8.97
N THR A 46 9.20 -10.68 -8.02
CA THR A 46 8.57 -10.80 -6.70
C THR A 46 9.22 -9.85 -5.69
N PHE A 47 8.54 -9.62 -4.57
CA PHE A 47 9.06 -8.82 -3.47
C PHE A 47 9.19 -9.65 -2.21
N ARG A 48 10.23 -9.36 -1.41
CA ARG A 48 10.44 -9.99 -0.11
C ARG A 48 10.68 -8.95 0.98
N VAL A 49 10.31 -9.32 2.20
CA VAL A 49 10.57 -8.50 3.39
C VAL A 49 11.97 -8.79 3.90
N ASN A 50 12.77 -7.74 4.13
CA ASN A 50 14.00 -7.84 4.89
C ASN A 50 13.68 -7.75 6.39
N LEU A 51 13.68 -8.90 7.08
CA LEU A 51 13.32 -8.99 8.49
C LEU A 51 14.28 -8.24 9.43
N GLY A 52 15.53 -8.01 9.01
CA GLY A 52 16.50 -7.21 9.77
C GLY A 52 16.21 -5.71 9.74
N LYS A 53 15.52 -5.22 8.71
CA LYS A 53 15.27 -3.78 8.49
C LYS A 53 13.82 -3.35 8.70
N ILE A 54 12.86 -4.24 8.44
CA ILE A 54 11.43 -3.89 8.37
C ILE A 54 10.90 -3.21 9.63
N LYS A 55 11.31 -3.65 10.82
CA LYS A 55 10.84 -3.07 12.09
C LYS A 55 11.35 -1.64 12.29
N ALA A 56 12.61 -1.38 11.95
CA ALA A 56 13.21 -0.05 12.08
C ALA A 56 12.60 0.92 11.07
N ALA A 57 12.50 0.52 9.80
CA ALA A 57 11.91 1.34 8.74
C ALA A 57 10.43 1.67 9.03
N THR A 58 9.65 0.71 9.51
CA THR A 58 8.26 0.94 9.93
C THR A 58 8.18 1.97 11.06
N ARG A 59 9.06 1.84 12.07
CA ARG A 59 9.09 2.79 13.19
C ARG A 59 9.45 4.20 12.73
N GLN A 60 10.41 4.35 11.82
CA GLN A 60 10.81 5.64 11.27
C GLN A 60 9.67 6.31 10.51
N LEU A 61 9.01 5.57 9.61
CA LEU A 61 7.86 6.09 8.87
C LEU A 61 6.71 6.50 9.80
N THR A 62 6.40 5.68 10.80
CA THR A 62 5.39 6.03 11.82
C THR A 62 5.76 7.33 12.53
N GLY A 63 7.02 7.47 12.96
CA GLY A 63 7.50 8.70 13.60
C GLY A 63 7.36 9.93 12.70
N GLU A 64 7.71 9.82 11.42
CA GLU A 64 7.59 10.90 10.44
C GLU A 64 6.12 11.32 10.25
N ILE A 65 5.23 10.36 9.99
CA ILE A 65 3.80 10.64 9.77
C ILE A 65 3.17 11.27 11.02
N MET A 66 3.41 10.69 12.21
CA MET A 66 2.84 11.23 13.45
C MET A 66 3.40 12.61 13.79
N THR A 67 4.68 12.89 13.49
CA THR A 67 5.25 14.22 13.70
C THR A 67 4.62 15.26 12.77
N ILE A 68 4.47 14.93 11.48
CA ILE A 68 3.80 15.80 10.51
C ILE A 68 2.37 16.12 10.97
N GLN A 69 1.63 15.10 11.43
CA GLN A 69 0.27 15.27 11.96
C GLN A 69 0.24 16.13 13.22
N ALA A 70 1.12 15.89 14.19
CA ALA A 70 1.18 16.64 15.44
C ALA A 70 1.51 18.13 15.23
N GLN A 71 2.28 18.44 14.20
CA GLN A 71 2.66 19.82 13.83
C GLN A 71 1.63 20.50 12.92
N GLY A 72 0.66 19.75 12.38
CA GLY A 72 -0.25 20.28 11.35
C GLY A 72 0.47 20.71 10.06
N ASP A 73 1.62 20.10 9.75
CA ASP A 73 2.48 20.54 8.65
C ASP A 73 1.97 20.03 7.29
N TYR A 74 1.05 20.78 6.70
CA TYR A 74 0.47 20.48 5.39
C TYR A 74 1.53 20.40 4.28
N SER A 75 2.50 21.30 4.29
CA SER A 75 3.53 21.37 3.24
C SER A 75 4.40 20.12 3.24
N ARG A 76 4.84 19.65 4.42
CA ARG A 76 5.56 18.37 4.54
C ARG A 76 4.68 17.18 4.18
N ALA A 77 3.41 17.17 4.59
CA ALA A 77 2.48 16.11 4.22
C ALA A 77 2.35 16.00 2.68
N LYS A 78 2.17 17.15 2.01
CA LYS A 78 2.07 17.21 0.55
C LYS A 78 3.36 16.73 -0.12
N ALA A 79 4.52 17.22 0.34
CA ALA A 79 5.81 16.81 -0.22
C ALA A 79 6.06 15.30 -0.07
N LEU A 80 5.71 14.71 1.07
CA LEU A 80 5.83 13.26 1.31
C LEU A 80 4.93 12.47 0.34
N LEU A 81 3.68 12.91 0.16
CA LEU A 81 2.74 12.29 -0.77
C LEU A 81 3.19 12.43 -2.24
N ASP A 82 3.61 13.63 -2.66
CA ASP A 82 4.07 13.88 -4.04
C ASP A 82 5.27 12.99 -4.39
N ARG A 83 6.17 12.76 -3.43
CA ARG A 83 7.36 11.93 -3.63
C ARG A 83 7.07 10.43 -3.63
N LEU A 84 6.22 9.96 -2.70
CA LEU A 84 6.11 8.53 -2.39
C LEU A 84 4.76 7.91 -2.75
N ALA A 85 3.66 8.67 -2.86
CA ALA A 85 2.35 8.13 -3.20
C ALA A 85 2.18 7.97 -4.73
N VAL A 86 3.12 7.27 -5.36
CA VAL A 86 3.19 7.04 -6.80
C VAL A 86 3.39 5.55 -7.12
N ILE A 87 2.91 5.10 -8.29
CA ILE A 87 3.19 3.75 -8.78
C ILE A 87 4.55 3.77 -9.49
N ARG A 88 5.55 3.14 -8.87
CA ARG A 88 6.88 2.97 -9.48
C ARG A 88 6.88 1.82 -10.50
N PRO A 89 7.79 1.79 -11.48
CA PRO A 89 7.80 0.78 -12.54
C PRO A 89 7.79 -0.67 -12.04
N GLU A 90 8.53 -0.97 -10.96
CA GLU A 90 8.60 -2.31 -10.39
C GLU A 90 7.25 -2.74 -9.80
N MET A 91 6.52 -1.82 -9.17
CA MET A 91 5.17 -2.11 -8.69
C MET A 91 4.21 -2.30 -9.86
N GLN A 92 4.29 -1.46 -10.90
CA GLN A 92 3.43 -1.57 -12.08
C GLN A 92 3.58 -2.92 -12.77
N GLN A 93 4.82 -3.39 -12.97
CA GLN A 93 5.09 -4.69 -13.59
C GLN A 93 4.45 -5.85 -12.83
N THR A 94 4.39 -5.77 -11.49
CA THR A 94 3.69 -6.78 -10.69
C THR A 94 2.18 -6.63 -10.77
N LEU A 95 1.65 -5.41 -10.79
CA LEU A 95 0.22 -5.14 -10.95
C LEU A 95 -0.33 -5.63 -12.30
N ASP A 96 0.46 -5.52 -13.36
CA ASP A 96 0.09 -5.98 -14.71
C ASP A 96 -0.16 -7.50 -14.76
N LYS A 97 0.46 -8.27 -13.86
CA LYS A 97 0.24 -9.72 -13.71
C LYS A 97 -1.09 -10.06 -13.04
N PHE A 98 -1.81 -9.08 -12.47
CA PHE A 98 -3.05 -9.28 -11.71
C PHE A 98 -4.33 -8.91 -12.49
N GLY A 99 -4.24 -8.72 -13.81
CA GLY A 99 -5.36 -8.27 -14.65
C GLY A 99 -6.63 -9.12 -14.52
N ASP A 100 -6.48 -10.44 -14.41
CA ASP A 100 -7.60 -11.39 -14.34
C ASP A 100 -8.16 -11.59 -12.93
N LEU A 101 -7.52 -11.04 -11.90
CA LEU A 101 -7.97 -11.18 -10.52
C LEU A 101 -9.06 -10.15 -10.21
N PRO A 102 -10.11 -10.48 -9.42
CA PRO A 102 -11.01 -9.47 -8.88
C PRO A 102 -10.25 -8.44 -8.04
N VAL A 103 -10.66 -7.17 -8.09
CA VAL A 103 -10.09 -6.10 -7.26
C VAL A 103 -10.66 -6.13 -5.85
N ASP A 104 -11.99 -6.26 -5.75
CA ASP A 104 -12.72 -6.36 -4.50
C ASP A 104 -13.96 -7.24 -4.68
N ILE A 105 -14.77 -7.35 -3.64
CA ILE A 105 -16.02 -8.10 -3.64
C ILE A 105 -17.21 -7.19 -3.96
N ARG A 106 -18.24 -7.78 -4.57
CA ARG A 106 -19.59 -7.22 -4.59
C ARG A 106 -20.46 -8.05 -3.66
N PRO A 107 -20.89 -7.52 -2.50
CA PRO A 107 -21.64 -8.31 -1.54
C PRO A 107 -23.04 -8.66 -2.09
N ILE A 108 -23.44 -9.92 -1.91
CA ILE A 108 -24.81 -10.39 -2.13
C ILE A 108 -25.48 -10.44 -0.75
N LEU A 109 -26.31 -9.45 -0.45
CA LEU A 109 -26.89 -9.24 0.87
C LEU A 109 -28.17 -10.06 1.07
N LEU A 110 -28.03 -11.39 1.17
CA LEU A 110 -29.15 -12.34 1.25
C LEU A 110 -30.19 -11.96 2.32
N THR A 111 -29.74 -11.66 3.54
CA THR A 111 -30.63 -11.29 4.65
C THR A 111 -31.36 -9.96 4.40
N ALA A 112 -30.67 -8.95 3.85
CA ALA A 112 -31.29 -7.66 3.55
C ALA A 112 -32.33 -7.79 2.43
N ASN A 113 -32.06 -8.61 1.41
CA ASN A 113 -33.00 -8.86 0.33
C ASN A 113 -34.27 -9.56 0.84
N GLN A 114 -34.14 -10.51 1.77
CA GLN A 114 -35.29 -11.19 2.39
C GLN A 114 -36.16 -10.24 3.24
N LEU A 115 -35.53 -9.32 3.98
CA LEU A 115 -36.24 -8.35 4.82
C LEU A 115 -36.80 -7.16 4.03
N GLY A 116 -36.23 -6.85 2.87
CA GLY A 116 -36.51 -5.65 2.08
C GLY A 116 -37.69 -5.71 1.12
N GLY A 117 -38.33 -6.88 0.94
CA GLY A 117 -39.64 -7.00 0.28
C GLY A 117 -39.81 -6.23 -1.03
N ARG A 118 -39.04 -6.58 -2.05
CA ARG A 118 -39.45 -6.52 -3.46
C ARG A 118 -39.11 -7.83 -4.14
#